data_AF-A0A379TEQ8-F1
#
_entry.id   AF-A0A379TEQ8-F1
#
_cell.length_a   1.000
_cell.length_b   1.000
_cell.length_c   1.000
_cell.angle_alpha   90.00
_cell.angle_beta   90.00
_cell.angle_gamma   90.00
#
_symmetry.space_group_name_H-M   'P 1'
#
loop_
_entity.id
_entity.type
_entity.pdbx_description
1 polymer ?
#
loop_
_entity_poly.entity_id
_entity_poly.type
_entity_poly.pdbx_seq_one_letter_code
_entity_poly.pdbx_strand_id
1 'polypeptide(L)' 'MAGLPNSSKALQQWRHLFEEQGESRTEEARQHLQQMLRLGLPTRKHEDWKYTPA' A
#
# COMPACT_ATOMS: atom_id res chain seq x y z
N MET A 1 -17.28 -14.35 -1.82
CA MET A 1 -16.75 -13.03 -2.18
C MET A 1 -15.46 -12.80 -1.41
N ALA A 2 -14.29 -12.90 -2.05
CA ALA A 2 -13.00 -12.82 -1.36
C ALA A 2 -12.47 -11.38 -1.35
N GLY A 3 -12.89 -10.60 -0.36
CA GLY A 3 -12.19 -9.38 0.06
C GLY A 3 -11.45 -9.70 1.35
N LEU A 4 -10.12 -9.76 1.30
CA LEU A 4 -9.30 -10.03 2.48
C LEU A 4 -9.38 -8.80 3.42
N PRO A 5 -9.75 -8.96 4.70
CA PRO A 5 -9.85 -7.84 5.65
C PRO A 5 -8.49 -7.27 6.11
N ASN A 6 -7.35 -7.85 5.68
CA ASN A 6 -6.03 -7.51 6.19
C ASN A 6 -5.22 -6.51 5.34
N SER A 7 -5.63 -6.23 4.09
CA SER A 7 -4.89 -5.30 3.23
C SER A 7 -4.88 -3.87 3.79
N SER A 8 -5.99 -3.45 4.40
CA SER A 8 -6.10 -2.14 5.05
C SER A 8 -5.14 -2.00 6.24
N LYS A 9 -4.85 -3.10 6.96
CA LYS A 9 -3.92 -3.09 8.10
C LYS A 9 -2.47 -2.87 7.64
N ALA A 10 -2.07 -3.51 6.54
CA ALA A 10 -0.74 -3.35 5.98
C ALA A 10 -0.51 -1.91 5.46
N LEU A 11 -1.49 -1.33 4.76
CA LEU A 11 -1.43 0.06 4.30
C LEU A 11 -1.30 1.06 5.45
N GLN A 12 -2.04 0.84 6.54
CA GLN A 12 -1.94 1.66 7.74
C GLN A 12 -0.56 1.53 8.41
N GLN A 13 0.00 0.33 8.49
CA GLN A 13 1.34 0.11 9.04
C GLN A 13 2.43 0.78 8.20
N TRP A 14 2.37 0.66 6.87
CA TRP A 14 3.33 1.34 5.99
C TRP A 14 3.23 2.86 6.09
N ARG A 15 2.01 3.40 6.21
CA ARG A 15 1.81 4.83 6.46
C ARG A 15 2.42 5.26 7.80
N HIS A 16 2.25 4.48 8.87
CA HIS A 16 2.86 4.79 10.18
C HIS A 16 4.38 4.83 10.09
N LEU A 17 4.99 3.78 9.53
CA LEU A 17 6.45 3.74 9.27
C LEU A 17 6.90 4.87 8.35
N PHE A 18 6.02 5.32 7.45
CA PHE A 18 6.28 6.44 6.59
C PHE A 18 6.35 7.75 7.41
N GLU A 19 5.36 8.00 8.27
CA GLU A 19 5.28 9.21 9.08
C GLU A 19 6.36 9.27 10.17
N GLU A 20 6.76 8.13 10.75
CA GLU A 20 7.83 8.06 11.77
C GLU A 20 9.21 8.52 11.26
N GLN A 21 9.47 8.42 9.95
CA GLN A 21 10.70 8.92 9.32
C GLN A 21 10.49 10.27 8.60
N GLY A 22 9.44 11.00 8.96
CA GLY A 22 8.88 12.13 8.18
C GLY A 22 9.81 13.31 7.86
N GLU A 23 10.91 13.50 8.60
CA GLU A 23 11.85 14.60 8.39
C GLU A 23 12.81 14.39 7.20
N SER A 24 13.10 13.15 6.80
CA SER A 24 14.05 12.83 5.72
C SER A 24 13.38 12.48 4.38
N ARG A 25 12.05 12.55 4.31
CA ARG A 25 11.29 12.18 3.12
C ARG A 25 11.23 13.30 2.10
N THR A 26 11.62 12.98 0.88
CA THR A 26 11.48 13.89 -0.26
C THR A 26 10.02 14.01 -0.68
N GLU A 27 9.73 15.02 -1.48
CA GLU A 27 8.36 15.29 -1.95
C GLU A 27 7.86 14.18 -2.89
N GLU A 28 8.75 13.62 -3.71
CA GLU A 28 8.46 12.48 -4.59
C GLU A 28 8.05 11.25 -3.77
N ALA A 29 8.72 10.98 -2.65
CA ALA A 29 8.37 9.87 -1.77
C ALA A 29 6.96 10.02 -1.19
N ARG A 30 6.54 11.26 -0.87
CA ARG A 30 5.18 11.56 -0.40
C ARG A 30 4.15 11.38 -1.51
N GLN A 31 4.46 11.81 -2.74
CA GLN A 31 3.59 11.64 -3.90
C GLN A 31 3.38 10.15 -4.22
N HIS A 32 4.44 9.34 -4.20
CA HIS A 32 4.35 7.90 -4.41
C HIS A 32 3.53 7.20 -3.33
N LEU A 33 3.69 7.58 -2.05
CA LEU A 33 2.85 7.04 -0.98
C LEU A 33 1.37 7.38 -1.19
N GLN A 34 1.05 8.63 -1.53
CA GLN A 34 -0.33 9.03 -1.82
C GLN A 34 -0.92 8.23 -2.99
N GLN A 35 -0.15 8.03 -4.06
CA GLN A 35 -0.57 7.23 -5.20
C GLN A 35 -0.83 5.77 -4.79
N MET A 36 0.07 5.19 -3.99
CA MET A 36 -0.07 3.82 -3.48
C MET A 36 -1.31 3.66 -2.58
N LEU A 37 -1.59 4.63 -1.71
CA LEU A 37 -2.80 4.61 -0.86
C LEU A 37 -4.10 4.75 -1.67
N ARG A 38 -4.06 5.52 -2.76
CA ARG A 38 -5.21 5.64 -3.69
C ARG A 38 -5.45 4.37 -4.49
N LEU A 39 -4.38 3.70 -4.94
CA LEU A 39 -4.46 2.44 -5.69
C LEU A 39 -4.80 1.24 -4.79
N GLY A 40 -4.39 1.29 -3.53
CA GLY A 40 -4.57 0.21 -2.56
C GLY A 40 -3.66 -1.00 -2.84
N LEU A 41 -3.89 -2.09 -2.12
CA LEU A 41 -3.19 -3.34 -2.38
C LEU A 41 -3.93 -4.16 -3.45
N PRO A 42 -3.20 -4.71 -4.42
CA PRO A 42 -3.77 -5.56 -5.44
C PRO A 42 -4.28 -6.86 -4.81
N THR A 43 -5.31 -7.44 -5.43
CA THR A 43 -5.89 -8.71 -5.02
C THR A 43 -5.59 -9.77 -6.07
N ARG A 44 -5.76 -11.07 -5.74
CA ARG A 44 -5.62 -12.17 -6.72
C ARG A 44 -6.52 -12.07 -7.96
N LYS A 45 -7.51 -11.15 -7.95
CA LYS A 45 -8.35 -10.83 -9.10
C LYS A 45 -7.68 -9.89 -10.09
N HIS A 46 -6.59 -9.21 -9.72
CA HIS A 46 -5.78 -8.47 -10.67
C HIS A 46 -5.00 -9.43 -11.55
N GLU A 47 -5.00 -9.14 -12.85
CA GLU A 47 -4.35 -9.95 -13.88
C GLU A 47 -2.87 -10.19 -13.58
N ASP A 48 -2.14 -9.13 -13.20
CA ASP A 48 -0.71 -9.18 -12.87
C ASP A 48 -0.41 -9.88 -11.52
N TRP A 49 -1.42 -10.09 -10.67
CA TRP A 49 -1.27 -10.64 -9.32
C TRP A 49 -1.89 -12.02 -9.16
N LYS A 50 -2.30 -12.63 -10.28
CA LYS A 50 -2.96 -13.95 -10.31
C LYS A 50 -2.09 -15.07 -9.75
N TYR A 51 -0.77 -14.98 -9.96
CA TYR A 51 0.20 -16.02 -9.57
C TYR A 51 1.07 -15.63 -8.37
N THR A 52 0.92 -14.40 -7.86
CA THR A 52 1.66 -13.91 -6.70
C THR A 52 0.72 -13.92 -5.49
N PRO A 53 0.88 -14.85 -4.54
CA PRO A 53 0.07 -14.81 -3.33
C PRO A 53 0.45 -13.57 -2.51
N ALA A 54 -0.47 -12.61 -2.47
CA ALA A 54 -0.49 -11.50 -1.52
C ALA A 54 -0.85 -11.95 -0.10
#